data_AF-A0A0A1GTM9-F1
#
_entry.id   AF-A0A0A1GTM9-F1
#
_cell.length_a   1.000
_cell.length_b   1.000
_cell.length_c   1.000
_cell.angle_alpha   90.00
_cell.angle_beta   90.00
_cell.angle_gamma   90.00
#
_symmetry.space_group_name_H-M   'P 1'
#
loop_
_entity.id
_entity.type
_entity.pdbx_description
1 polymer ?
#
loop_
_entity_poly.entity_id
_entity_poly.type
_entity_poly.pdbx_seq_one_letter_code
_entity_poly.pdbx_strand_id
1 'polypeptide(L)'
;MLKSIASQWRAINLRQLVISLIIQSIIWWYVPVSYAGKISTATYGYNLAFLFLFTLTVAASAQLLFSTSFKSRFSLLTIIASFVLAFSGVINGKFVILLMLLLLPAFFLVLQIEPLQMQNEFGWLIYSLLATLMIPTTIFFFIVHFLSWTFIWALIPLWLSFLLFLAPTFMLKRDWKYRLFSLVSGILLIISILFKPIGISRIIAIVLVILAWIVMQNWPHLTDQYLKYSSWQLIVVLLIYL
;
A
#
# COMPACT_ATOMS: atom_id res chain seq x y z
N MET A 1 18.61 23.54 12.79
CA MET A 1 17.55 23.44 13.82
C MET A 1 17.21 21.96 14.04
N LEU A 2 17.93 21.27 14.94
CA LEU A 2 17.80 19.83 15.18
C LEU A 2 16.59 19.54 16.07
N LYS A 3 15.44 19.19 15.47
CA LYS A 3 14.37 18.54 16.24
C LYS A 3 14.85 17.14 16.62
N SER A 4 15.10 16.93 17.92
CA SER A 4 15.41 15.61 18.50
C SER A 4 14.33 14.59 18.14
N ILE A 5 14.70 13.33 17.92
CA ILE A 5 13.78 12.20 17.64
C ILE A 5 12.64 12.15 18.68
N ALA A 6 12.93 12.50 19.94
CA ALA A 6 11.94 12.55 21.02
C ALA A 6 10.86 13.63 20.80
N SER A 7 11.22 14.76 20.17
CA SER A 7 10.25 15.82 19.83
C SER A 7 9.37 15.44 18.63
N GLN A 8 9.91 14.67 17.69
CA GLN A 8 9.11 14.10 16.60
C GLN A 8 8.13 13.05 17.13
N TRP A 9 8.58 12.19 18.06
CA TRP A 9 7.73 11.18 18.69
C TRP A 9 6.51 11.77 19.41
N ARG A 10 6.70 12.86 20.16
CA ARG A 10 5.60 13.58 20.84
C ARG A 10 4.64 14.29 19.88
N ALA A 11 5.09 14.59 18.66
CA ALA A 11 4.26 15.23 17.64
C ALA A 11 3.50 14.20 16.76
N ILE A 12 3.74 12.90 16.93
CA ILE A 12 3.02 11.86 16.19
C ILE A 12 1.59 11.79 16.71
N ASN A 13 0.63 11.93 15.79
CA ASN A 13 -0.75 11.61 16.09
C ASN A 13 -0.93 10.08 16.12
N LEU A 14 -0.72 9.48 17.29
CA LEU A 14 -0.82 8.03 17.51
C LEU A 14 -2.17 7.47 17.03
N ARG A 15 -3.26 8.22 17.19
CA ARG A 15 -4.58 7.81 16.71
C ARG A 15 -4.59 7.62 15.19
N GLN A 16 -4.04 8.57 14.44
CA GLN A 16 -3.95 8.46 12.98
C GLN A 16 -3.02 7.32 12.54
N LEU A 17 -1.93 7.09 13.28
CA LEU A 17 -1.02 5.98 13.03
C LEU A 17 -1.73 4.63 13.16
N VAL A 18 -2.43 4.41 14.27
CA VAL A 18 -3.16 3.15 14.52
C VAL A 18 -4.26 2.92 13.47
N ILE A 19 -5.01 3.96 13.10
CA ILE A 19 -6.06 3.83 12.07
C ILE A 19 -5.42 3.48 10.71
N SER A 20 -4.33 4.16 10.32
CA SER A 20 -3.64 3.86 9.06
C SER A 20 -3.07 2.45 9.04
N LEU A 21 -2.53 1.97 10.16
CA LEU A 21 -2.02 0.61 10.31
C LEU A 21 -3.10 -0.41 10.00
N ILE A 22 -4.26 -0.28 10.65
CA ILE A 22 -5.39 -1.18 10.45
C ILE A 22 -5.84 -1.15 8.98
N ILE A 23 -6.01 0.04 8.40
CA ILE A 23 -6.46 0.21 7.02
C ILE A 23 -5.50 -0.49 6.04
N GLN A 24 -4.20 -0.20 6.13
CA GLN A 24 -3.23 -0.74 5.19
C GLN A 24 -3.04 -2.25 5.36
N SER A 25 -3.05 -2.75 6.60
CA SER A 25 -3.07 -4.18 6.85
C SER A 25 -4.28 -4.86 6.21
N ILE A 26 -5.49 -4.29 6.32
CA ILE A 26 -6.66 -4.89 5.67
C ILE A 26 -6.51 -4.85 4.14
N ILE A 27 -6.08 -3.74 3.54
CA ILE A 27 -5.88 -3.64 2.08
C ILE A 27 -4.92 -4.72 1.58
N TRP A 28 -3.78 -4.92 2.25
CA TRP A 28 -2.77 -5.89 1.84
C TRP A 28 -3.16 -7.34 2.11
N TRP A 29 -3.90 -7.62 3.17
CA TRP A 29 -4.28 -8.98 3.55
C TRP A 29 -5.58 -9.46 2.89
N TYR A 30 -6.52 -8.57 2.58
CA TYR A 30 -7.85 -8.97 2.12
C TYR A 30 -7.82 -9.75 0.81
N VAL A 31 -7.13 -9.24 -0.21
CA VAL A 31 -7.06 -9.86 -1.54
C VAL A 31 -6.40 -11.26 -1.51
N PRO A 32 -5.18 -11.45 -0.94
CA PRO A 32 -4.56 -12.77 -0.89
C PRO A 32 -5.35 -13.77 -0.06
N VAL A 33 -5.92 -13.37 1.07
CA VAL A 33 -6.72 -14.27 1.93
C VAL A 33 -8.04 -14.67 1.24
N SER A 34 -8.75 -13.71 0.64
CA SER A 34 -9.99 -13.98 -0.11
C SER A 34 -9.75 -14.93 -1.29
N TYR A 35 -8.63 -14.77 -1.99
CA TYR A 35 -8.26 -15.67 -3.08
C TYR A 35 -7.83 -17.05 -2.58
N ALA A 36 -7.04 -17.12 -1.50
CA ALA A 36 -6.59 -18.37 -0.91
C ALA A 36 -7.74 -19.21 -0.34
N GLY A 37 -8.81 -18.58 0.19
CA GLY A 37 -10.00 -19.28 0.69
C GLY A 37 -10.72 -20.14 -0.35
N LYS A 38 -10.42 -19.96 -1.64
CA LYS A 38 -10.96 -20.76 -2.76
C LYS A 38 -10.12 -22.00 -3.09
N ILE A 39 -8.99 -22.20 -2.40
CA ILE A 39 -8.00 -23.23 -2.71
C ILE A 39 -7.93 -24.22 -1.54
N SER A 40 -8.10 -25.52 -1.84
CA SER A 40 -8.17 -26.59 -0.83
C SER A 40 -6.85 -26.84 -0.08
N THR A 41 -5.71 -26.45 -0.65
CA THR A 41 -4.37 -26.62 -0.04
C THR A 41 -3.97 -25.49 0.90
N ALA A 42 -4.86 -24.54 1.17
CA ALA A 42 -4.58 -23.39 2.02
C ALA A 42 -4.30 -23.82 3.46
N THR A 43 -3.15 -23.43 4.00
CA THR A 43 -2.74 -23.72 5.38
C THR A 43 -2.26 -22.46 6.08
N TYR A 44 -2.69 -22.27 7.33
CA TYR A 44 -2.36 -21.08 8.12
C TYR A 44 -1.31 -21.45 9.16
N GLY A 45 -0.05 -21.14 8.86
CA GLY A 45 1.09 -21.46 9.74
C GLY A 45 1.57 -20.29 10.60
N TYR A 46 2.41 -20.60 11.58
CA TYR A 46 3.00 -19.61 12.52
C TYR A 46 3.80 -18.49 11.83
N ASN A 47 4.38 -18.77 10.66
CA ASN A 47 5.14 -17.78 9.86
C ASN A 47 4.27 -16.56 9.46
N LEU A 48 2.95 -16.72 9.40
CA LEU A 48 2.02 -15.62 9.12
C LEU A 48 2.00 -14.56 10.23
N ALA A 49 2.29 -14.93 11.48
CA ALA A 49 2.33 -13.98 12.59
C ALA A 49 3.49 -12.99 12.42
N PHE A 50 4.69 -13.47 12.05
CA PHE A 50 5.82 -12.60 11.75
C PHE A 50 5.59 -11.75 10.50
N LEU A 51 4.95 -12.32 9.48
CA LEU A 51 4.57 -11.57 8.29
C LEU A 51 3.57 -10.46 8.63
N PHE A 52 2.63 -10.72 9.54
CA PHE A 52 1.69 -9.72 10.02
C PHE A 52 2.41 -8.57 10.76
N LEU A 53 3.33 -8.89 11.68
CA LEU A 53 4.16 -7.90 12.35
C LEU A 53 4.99 -7.08 11.34
N PHE A 54 5.57 -7.74 10.33
CA PHE A 54 6.26 -7.06 9.23
C PHE A 54 5.32 -6.10 8.49
N THR A 55 4.10 -6.52 8.14
CA THR A 55 3.14 -5.62 7.48
C THR A 55 2.78 -4.41 8.33
N LEU A 56 2.69 -4.57 9.65
CA LEU A 56 2.45 -3.46 10.58
C LEU A 56 3.63 -2.48 10.58
N THR A 57 4.88 -2.95 10.65
CA THR A 57 6.04 -2.03 10.64
C THR A 57 6.20 -1.30 9.31
N VAL A 58 5.86 -1.96 8.19
CA VAL A 58 5.85 -1.32 6.87
C VAL A 58 4.73 -0.28 6.79
N ALA A 59 3.51 -0.60 7.25
CA ALA A 59 2.40 0.36 7.27
C ALA A 59 2.70 1.56 8.18
N ALA A 60 3.36 1.35 9.33
CA ALA A 60 3.82 2.43 10.19
C ALA A 60 4.82 3.33 9.45
N SER A 61 5.78 2.72 8.75
CA SER A 61 6.78 3.44 7.96
C SER A 61 6.14 4.29 6.86
N ALA A 62 5.17 3.73 6.14
CA ALA A 62 4.40 4.42 5.11
C ALA A 62 3.67 5.64 5.67
N GLN A 63 2.88 5.47 6.73
CA GLN A 63 2.16 6.57 7.38
C GLN A 63 3.09 7.67 7.87
N LEU A 64 4.19 7.31 8.54
CA LEU A 64 5.15 8.28 9.08
C LEU A 64 5.87 9.05 7.97
N LEU A 65 6.23 8.39 6.87
CA LEU A 65 6.83 9.07 5.71
C LEU A 65 5.82 10.00 5.04
N PHE A 66 4.65 9.50 4.69
CA PHE A 66 3.70 10.25 3.88
C PHE A 66 3.02 11.41 4.63
N SER A 67 2.72 11.24 5.93
CA SER A 67 2.13 12.32 6.75
C SER A 67 3.10 13.46 7.04
N THR A 68 4.41 13.23 6.94
CA THR A 68 5.45 14.24 7.20
C THR A 68 6.13 14.74 5.94
N SER A 69 5.51 14.52 4.77
CA SER A 69 6.08 14.86 3.46
C SER A 69 7.51 14.32 3.31
N PHE A 70 7.72 13.06 3.68
CA PHE A 70 8.96 12.29 3.54
C PHE A 70 10.13 12.73 4.44
N LYS A 71 9.90 13.62 5.42
CA LYS A 71 10.97 14.19 6.28
C LYS A 71 11.09 13.56 7.66
N SER A 72 10.21 12.62 8.03
CA SER A 72 10.29 11.96 9.34
C SER A 72 11.58 11.16 9.47
N ARG A 73 12.36 11.40 10.52
CA ARG A 73 13.51 10.54 10.89
C ARG A 73 13.05 9.35 11.74
N PHE A 74 11.90 9.48 12.41
CA PHE A 74 11.31 8.39 13.19
C PHE A 74 10.87 7.22 12.31
N SER A 75 10.53 7.46 11.03
CA SER A 75 10.26 6.40 10.06
C SER A 75 11.46 5.47 9.84
N LEU A 76 12.69 5.94 10.07
CA LEU A 76 13.90 5.12 9.93
C LEU A 76 13.90 3.96 10.94
N LEU A 77 13.40 4.19 12.17
CA LEU A 77 13.26 3.14 13.18
C LEU A 77 12.27 2.05 12.73
N THR A 78 11.12 2.46 12.19
CA THR A 78 10.10 1.50 11.71
C THR A 78 10.55 0.77 10.45
N ILE A 79 11.39 1.40 9.61
CA ILE A 79 12.01 0.75 8.46
C ILE A 79 13.02 -0.30 8.92
N ILE A 80 13.92 0.03 9.85
CA ILE A 80 14.87 -0.94 10.42
C ILE A 80 14.13 -2.10 11.06
N ALA A 81 13.06 -1.84 11.81
CA ALA A 81 12.22 -2.89 12.38
C ALA A 81 11.63 -3.79 11.29
N SER A 82 11.19 -3.22 10.16
CA SER A 82 10.70 -3.98 9.01
C SER A 82 11.79 -4.86 8.39
N PHE A 83 13.03 -4.36 8.29
CA PHE A 83 14.17 -5.18 7.86
C PHE A 83 14.39 -6.38 8.79
N VAL A 84 14.46 -6.15 10.11
CA VAL A 84 14.68 -7.23 11.10
C VAL A 84 13.57 -8.28 11.03
N LEU A 85 12.30 -7.86 10.91
CA LEU A 85 11.16 -8.77 10.83
C LEU A 85 11.10 -9.54 9.51
N ALA A 86 11.59 -8.97 8.41
CA ALA A 86 11.72 -9.72 7.15
C ALA A 86 12.66 -10.93 7.32
N PHE A 87 13.75 -10.77 8.09
CA PHE A 87 14.63 -11.88 8.44
C PHE A 87 13.99 -12.83 9.46
N SER A 88 13.25 -12.36 10.47
CA SER A 88 12.81 -13.23 11.57
C SER A 88 11.77 -14.31 11.21
N GLY A 89 11.02 -14.17 10.11
CA GLY A 89 9.90 -15.07 9.77
C GLY A 89 10.02 -15.87 8.46
N VAL A 90 10.97 -15.53 7.59
CA VAL A 90 11.00 -15.98 6.18
C VAL A 90 12.16 -16.97 5.91
N ILE A 91 13.06 -17.13 6.87
CA ILE A 91 14.37 -17.84 6.72
C ILE A 91 14.27 -19.35 6.50
N ASN A 92 13.08 -19.95 6.45
CA ASN A 92 12.91 -21.38 6.11
C ASN A 92 13.19 -21.69 4.62
N GLY A 93 14.38 -21.35 4.12
CA GLY A 93 14.92 -21.75 2.81
C GLY A 93 14.43 -20.95 1.60
N LYS A 94 13.56 -19.94 1.77
CA LYS A 94 12.93 -19.23 0.64
C LYS A 94 13.53 -17.85 0.39
N PHE A 95 14.80 -17.85 -0.01
CA PHE A 95 15.61 -16.63 -0.25
C PHE A 95 14.92 -15.60 -1.18
N VAL A 96 14.23 -16.06 -2.21
CA VAL A 96 13.51 -15.18 -3.16
C VAL A 96 12.43 -14.35 -2.46
N ILE A 97 11.70 -14.94 -1.51
CA ILE A 97 10.63 -14.25 -0.76
C ILE A 97 11.22 -13.22 0.19
N LEU A 98 12.34 -13.55 0.82
CA LEU A 98 13.08 -12.62 1.64
C LEU A 98 13.50 -11.40 0.81
N LEU A 99 14.09 -11.61 -0.36
CA LEU A 99 14.45 -10.50 -1.26
C LEU A 99 13.22 -9.66 -1.65
N MET A 100 12.09 -10.28 -1.98
CA MET A 100 10.85 -9.57 -2.30
C MET A 100 10.39 -8.68 -1.15
N LEU A 101 10.37 -9.20 0.08
CA LEU A 101 9.96 -8.43 1.25
C LEU A 101 10.92 -7.28 1.58
N LEU A 102 12.22 -7.44 1.31
CA LEU A 102 13.23 -6.42 1.56
C LEU A 102 13.15 -5.24 0.58
N LEU A 103 12.60 -5.44 -0.63
CA LEU A 103 12.51 -4.38 -1.65
C LEU A 103 11.67 -3.18 -1.19
N LEU A 104 10.57 -3.42 -0.47
CA LEU A 104 9.67 -2.34 -0.04
C LEU A 104 10.29 -1.47 1.09
N PRO A 105 10.85 -2.03 2.18
CA PRO A 105 11.66 -1.29 3.15
C PRO A 105 12.90 -0.62 2.52
N ALA A 106 13.58 -1.28 1.59
CA ALA A 106 14.71 -0.68 0.87
C ALA A 106 14.27 0.55 0.07
N PHE A 107 13.14 0.47 -0.62
CA PHE A 107 12.58 1.61 -1.34
C PHE A 107 12.21 2.76 -0.39
N PHE A 108 11.72 2.48 0.83
CA PHE A 108 11.51 3.52 1.84
C PHE A 108 12.80 4.21 2.31
N LEU A 109 13.93 3.50 2.36
CA LEU A 109 15.23 4.14 2.61
C LEU A 109 15.61 5.07 1.45
N VAL A 110 15.44 4.61 0.21
CA VAL A 110 15.73 5.42 -0.99
C VAL A 110 14.88 6.69 -1.01
N LEU A 111 13.60 6.63 -0.61
CA LEU A 111 12.71 7.79 -0.53
C LEU A 111 13.16 8.88 0.45
N GLN A 112 13.93 8.52 1.49
CA GLN A 112 14.48 9.48 2.45
C GLN A 112 15.75 10.18 1.95
N ILE A 113 16.38 9.66 0.89
CA ILE A 113 17.60 10.24 0.32
C ILE A 113 17.18 11.36 -0.64
N GLU A 114 17.19 12.61 -0.15
CA GLU A 114 16.79 13.81 -0.92
C GLU A 114 17.41 13.92 -2.32
N PRO A 115 18.71 13.60 -2.54
CA PRO A 115 19.33 13.65 -3.88
C PRO A 115 18.68 12.76 -4.94
N LEU A 116 18.05 11.65 -4.54
CA LEU A 116 17.49 10.67 -5.48
C LEU A 116 16.16 11.14 -6.11
N GLN A 117 15.57 12.24 -5.61
CA GLN A 117 14.34 12.86 -6.13
C GLN A 117 13.18 11.88 -6.43
N MET A 118 13.11 10.76 -5.69
CA MET A 118 12.06 9.73 -5.87
C MET A 118 10.68 10.17 -5.36
N GLN A 119 10.52 11.41 -4.91
CA GLN A 119 9.24 12.00 -4.49
C GLN A 119 8.51 12.61 -5.69
N ASN A 120 8.35 11.80 -6.74
CA ASN A 120 7.82 12.18 -8.04
C ASN A 120 6.92 11.09 -8.63
N GLU A 121 6.61 11.19 -9.92
CA GLU A 121 5.76 10.23 -10.63
C GLU A 121 6.38 8.84 -10.71
N PHE A 122 7.71 8.72 -10.73
CA PHE A 122 8.40 7.43 -10.73
C PHE A 122 8.30 6.73 -9.38
N GLY A 123 8.53 7.45 -8.27
CA GLY A 123 8.38 6.85 -6.94
C GLY A 123 6.96 6.42 -6.63
N TRP A 124 5.97 7.17 -7.13
CA TRP A 124 4.56 6.79 -7.09
C TRP A 124 4.31 5.44 -7.78
N LEU A 125 4.79 5.30 -9.02
CA LEU A 125 4.63 4.09 -9.81
C LEU A 125 5.34 2.90 -9.13
N ILE A 126 6.60 3.08 -8.72
CA ILE A 126 7.40 2.03 -8.08
C ILE A 126 6.75 1.61 -6.75
N TYR A 127 6.37 2.55 -5.89
CA TYR A 127 5.73 2.21 -4.62
C TYR A 127 4.43 1.45 -4.81
N SER A 128 3.57 1.91 -5.73
CA SER A 128 2.29 1.24 -6.00
C SER A 128 2.52 -0.23 -6.42
N LEU A 129 3.53 -0.47 -7.26
CA LEU A 129 3.87 -1.80 -7.74
C LEU A 129 4.43 -2.67 -6.60
N LEU A 130 5.39 -2.14 -5.83
CA LEU A 130 6.01 -2.85 -4.71
C LEU A 130 4.98 -3.18 -3.62
N ALA A 131 4.10 -2.23 -3.26
CA ALA A 131 3.08 -2.44 -2.25
C ALA A 131 2.04 -3.49 -2.66
N THR A 132 1.73 -3.59 -3.96
CA THR A 132 0.76 -4.55 -4.49
C THR A 132 1.36 -5.93 -4.69
N LEU A 133 2.61 -6.02 -5.13
CA LEU A 133 3.25 -7.29 -5.40
C LEU A 133 3.89 -7.86 -4.13
N MET A 134 4.79 -7.15 -3.47
CA MET A 134 5.68 -7.74 -2.46
C MET A 134 4.91 -8.33 -1.26
N ILE A 135 3.95 -7.58 -0.70
CA ILE A 135 3.21 -8.04 0.48
C ILE A 135 2.14 -9.07 0.10
N PRO A 136 1.17 -8.76 -0.79
CA PRO A 136 0.11 -9.72 -1.14
C PRO A 136 0.62 -11.04 -1.73
N THR A 137 1.65 -11.04 -2.59
CA THR A 137 2.19 -12.30 -3.15
C THR A 137 2.88 -13.15 -2.12
N THR A 138 3.58 -12.53 -1.17
CA THR A 138 4.22 -13.24 -0.06
C THR A 138 3.17 -13.86 0.85
N ILE A 139 2.12 -13.11 1.23
CA ILE A 139 1.00 -13.63 2.03
C ILE A 139 0.37 -14.83 1.33
N PHE A 140 -0.01 -14.66 0.06
CA PHE A 140 -0.64 -15.72 -0.73
C PHE A 140 0.25 -16.98 -0.80
N PHE A 141 1.54 -16.80 -1.10
CA PHE A 141 2.48 -17.89 -1.19
C PHE A 141 2.66 -18.62 0.16
N PHE A 142 2.65 -17.92 1.29
CA PHE A 142 2.73 -18.57 2.61
C PHE A 142 1.47 -19.38 2.96
N ILE A 143 0.31 -18.99 2.44
CA ILE A 143 -0.95 -19.71 2.68
C ILE A 143 -1.08 -20.91 1.73
N VAL A 144 -0.75 -20.72 0.45
CA VAL A 144 -1.09 -21.65 -0.64
C VAL A 144 0.13 -22.45 -1.13
N HIS A 145 1.35 -22.08 -0.75
CA HIS A 145 2.64 -22.71 -1.09
C HIS A 145 3.06 -22.67 -2.57
N PHE A 146 2.29 -22.02 -3.44
CA PHE A 146 2.67 -21.73 -4.81
C PHE A 146 2.15 -20.35 -5.23
N LEU A 147 2.73 -19.79 -6.30
CA LEU A 147 2.28 -18.52 -6.90
C LEU A 147 1.75 -18.80 -8.31
N SER A 148 0.48 -18.48 -8.55
CA SER A 148 -0.13 -18.63 -9.87
C SER A 148 -0.18 -17.31 -10.63
N TRP A 149 -0.07 -17.37 -11.95
CA TRP A 149 -0.26 -16.19 -12.79
C TRP A 149 -1.67 -15.61 -12.65
N THR A 150 -2.68 -16.47 -12.45
CA THR A 150 -4.06 -16.04 -12.19
C THR A 150 -4.16 -15.15 -10.95
N PHE A 151 -3.41 -15.46 -9.88
CA PHE A 151 -3.35 -14.60 -8.71
C PHE A 151 -2.67 -13.26 -9.01
N ILE A 152 -1.58 -13.25 -9.78
CA ILE A 152 -0.91 -12.00 -10.18
C ILE A 152 -1.85 -11.11 -11.00
N TRP A 153 -2.58 -11.67 -11.97
CA TRP A 153 -3.61 -10.94 -12.72
C TRP A 153 -4.73 -10.43 -11.80
N ALA A 154 -5.09 -11.19 -10.76
CA ALA A 154 -6.08 -10.76 -9.79
C ALA A 154 -5.63 -9.55 -8.95
N LEU A 155 -4.33 -9.21 -8.89
CA LEU A 155 -3.80 -8.04 -8.18
C LEU A 155 -3.88 -6.74 -9.00
N ILE A 156 -4.22 -6.78 -10.29
CA ILE A 156 -4.26 -5.58 -11.13
C ILE A 156 -5.22 -4.49 -10.61
N PRO A 157 -6.48 -4.81 -10.22
CA PRO A 157 -7.36 -3.79 -9.65
C PRO A 157 -6.80 -3.21 -8.35
N LEU A 158 -6.13 -4.02 -7.52
CA LEU A 158 -5.45 -3.55 -6.32
C LEU A 158 -4.32 -2.57 -6.68
N TRP A 159 -3.50 -2.89 -7.67
CA TRP A 159 -2.41 -2.01 -8.12
C TRP A 159 -2.91 -0.69 -8.66
N LEU A 160 -3.94 -0.73 -9.52
CA LEU A 160 -4.58 0.46 -10.06
C LEU A 160 -5.24 1.30 -8.96
N SER A 161 -5.76 0.67 -7.90
CA SER A 161 -6.25 1.40 -6.72
C SER A 161 -5.12 2.13 -6.01
N PHE A 162 -3.96 1.51 -5.82
CA PHE A 162 -2.79 2.18 -5.24
C PHE A 162 -2.35 3.36 -6.11
N LEU A 163 -2.31 3.20 -7.44
CA LEU A 163 -1.99 4.30 -8.35
C LEU A 163 -2.95 5.49 -8.15
N LEU A 164 -4.26 5.26 -8.19
CA LEU A 164 -5.22 6.35 -8.02
C LEU A 164 -5.11 7.04 -6.65
N PHE A 165 -5.15 6.26 -5.56
CA PHE A 165 -5.27 6.80 -4.20
C PHE A 165 -3.96 7.36 -3.63
N LEU A 166 -2.80 6.98 -4.16
CA LEU A 166 -1.50 7.53 -3.74
C LEU A 166 -1.02 8.71 -4.58
N ALA A 167 -1.60 8.95 -5.76
CA ALA A 167 -1.27 10.10 -6.59
C ALA A 167 -1.19 11.41 -5.80
N PRO A 168 -2.18 11.79 -4.95
CA PRO A 168 -2.11 13.04 -4.18
C PRO A 168 -0.94 13.10 -3.17
N THR A 169 -0.45 11.96 -2.72
CA THR A 169 0.60 11.84 -1.70
C THR A 169 2.01 12.00 -2.29
N PHE A 170 2.24 11.45 -3.48
CA PHE A 170 3.55 11.51 -4.15
C PHE A 170 3.69 12.72 -5.07
N MET A 171 2.64 13.09 -5.80
CA MET A 171 2.67 14.22 -6.73
C MET A 171 2.27 15.51 -6.01
N LEU A 172 3.23 16.09 -5.27
CA LEU A 172 3.00 17.31 -4.49
C LEU A 172 2.61 18.51 -5.36
N LYS A 173 3.14 18.59 -6.59
CA LYS A 173 2.77 19.62 -7.57
C LYS A 173 1.49 19.21 -8.31
N ARG A 174 0.45 20.03 -8.22
CA ARG A 174 -0.86 19.78 -8.83
C ARG A 174 -0.94 20.32 -10.27
N ASP A 175 0.08 19.97 -11.04
CA ASP A 175 0.21 20.40 -12.43
C ASP A 175 -0.67 19.55 -13.37
N TRP A 176 -0.63 19.84 -14.67
CA TRP A 176 -1.37 19.07 -15.68
C TRP A 176 -1.09 17.55 -15.61
N LYS A 177 0.16 17.17 -15.29
CA LYS A 177 0.59 15.78 -15.13
C LYS A 177 -0.19 15.06 -14.03
N TYR A 178 -0.42 15.71 -12.90
CA TYR A 178 -1.20 15.15 -11.79
C TYR A 178 -2.61 14.79 -12.24
N ARG A 179 -3.28 15.73 -12.95
CA ARG A 179 -4.62 15.50 -13.50
C ARG A 179 -4.64 14.36 -14.51
N LEU A 180 -3.66 14.29 -15.40
CA LEU A 180 -3.56 13.22 -16.39
C LEU A 180 -3.33 11.85 -15.73
N PHE A 181 -2.32 11.71 -14.86
CA PHE A 181 -1.99 10.42 -14.25
C PHE A 181 -3.07 9.91 -13.30
N SER A 182 -3.70 10.80 -12.51
CA SER A 182 -4.85 10.43 -11.67
C SER A 182 -6.07 10.04 -12.51
N LEU A 183 -6.33 10.73 -13.62
CA LEU A 183 -7.42 10.36 -14.53
C LEU A 183 -7.17 9.01 -15.21
N VAL A 184 -5.98 8.80 -15.76
CA VAL A 184 -5.60 7.55 -16.42
C VAL A 184 -5.67 6.38 -15.44
N SER A 185 -5.13 6.52 -14.23
CA SER A 185 -5.24 5.48 -13.20
C SER A 185 -6.69 5.19 -12.79
N GLY A 186 -7.52 6.22 -12.67
CA GLY A 186 -8.97 6.07 -12.40
C GLY A 186 -9.71 5.34 -13.53
N ILE A 187 -9.48 5.72 -14.78
CA ILE A 187 -10.09 5.07 -15.96
C ILE A 187 -9.65 3.61 -16.05
N LEU A 188 -8.34 3.34 -15.93
CA LEU A 188 -7.81 1.98 -15.95
C LEU A 188 -8.39 1.14 -14.82
N LEU A 189 -8.54 1.70 -13.61
CA LEU A 189 -9.18 1.02 -12.48
C LEU A 189 -10.62 0.65 -12.83
N ILE A 190 -11.42 1.59 -13.35
CA ILE A 190 -12.82 1.33 -13.77
C ILE A 190 -12.87 0.22 -14.82
N ILE A 191 -12.02 0.30 -15.85
CA ILE A 191 -11.91 -0.74 -16.88
C ILE A 191 -11.60 -2.10 -16.25
N SER A 192 -10.66 -2.16 -15.31
CA SER A 192 -10.31 -3.41 -14.61
C SER A 192 -11.45 -3.99 -13.79
N ILE A 193 -12.33 -3.15 -13.24
CA ILE A 193 -13.52 -3.57 -12.51
C ILE A 193 -14.56 -4.16 -13.47
N LEU A 194 -14.72 -3.57 -14.66
CA LEU A 194 -15.67 -4.03 -15.68
C LEU A 194 -15.31 -5.40 -16.29
N PHE A 195 -14.04 -5.82 -16.21
CA PHE A 195 -13.64 -7.18 -16.59
C PHE A 195 -14.11 -8.27 -15.61
N LYS A 196 -14.63 -7.91 -14.44
CA LYS A 196 -15.25 -8.84 -13.49
C LYS A 196 -16.77 -8.86 -13.69
N PRO A 197 -17.46 -9.96 -13.31
CA PRO A 197 -18.91 -10.01 -13.33
C PRO A 197 -19.51 -8.82 -12.57
N ILE A 198 -20.37 -8.04 -13.24
CA ILE A 198 -20.93 -6.81 -12.68
C ILE A 198 -21.98 -7.19 -11.63
N GLY A 199 -21.72 -6.78 -10.39
CA GLY A 199 -22.65 -6.85 -9.28
C GLY A 199 -22.80 -5.48 -8.63
N ILE A 200 -23.80 -5.34 -7.74
CA ILE A 200 -24.09 -4.10 -7.02
C ILE A 200 -22.84 -3.55 -6.31
N SER A 201 -22.02 -4.43 -5.71
CA SER A 201 -20.75 -4.04 -5.06
C SER A 201 -19.79 -3.34 -6.03
N ARG A 202 -19.62 -3.86 -7.25
CA ARG A 202 -18.73 -3.29 -8.27
C ARG A 202 -19.27 -1.98 -8.84
N ILE A 203 -20.58 -1.84 -8.98
CA ILE A 203 -21.20 -0.57 -9.39
C ILE A 203 -20.92 0.51 -8.35
N ILE A 204 -21.12 0.21 -7.06
CA ILE A 204 -20.80 1.14 -5.96
C ILE A 204 -19.30 1.47 -5.97
N ALA A 205 -18.42 0.50 -6.23
CA ALA A 205 -16.98 0.75 -6.34
C ALA A 205 -16.65 1.74 -7.46
N ILE A 206 -17.27 1.62 -8.64
CA ILE A 206 -17.08 2.56 -9.76
C ILE A 206 -17.52 3.97 -9.36
N VAL A 207 -18.70 4.11 -8.75
CA VAL A 207 -19.20 5.42 -8.28
C VAL A 207 -18.22 6.02 -7.27
N LEU A 208 -17.71 5.22 -6.33
CA LEU A 208 -16.74 5.69 -5.34
C LEU A 208 -15.41 6.10 -5.97
N VAL A 209 -14.94 5.41 -7.01
CA VAL A 209 -13.72 5.78 -7.75
C VAL A 209 -13.90 7.15 -8.44
N ILE A 210 -15.05 7.37 -9.08
CA ILE A 210 -15.37 8.64 -9.73
C ILE A 210 -15.44 9.77 -8.69
N LEU A 211 -16.16 9.55 -7.59
CA LEU A 211 -16.28 10.52 -6.50
C LEU A 211 -14.91 10.83 -5.88
N ALA A 212 -14.08 9.82 -5.63
CA ALA A 212 -12.73 10.01 -5.12
C ALA A 212 -11.90 10.89 -6.05
N TRP A 213 -11.95 10.63 -7.36
CA TRP A 213 -11.22 11.42 -8.34
C TRP A 213 -11.70 12.88 -8.37
N ILE A 214 -13.01 13.14 -8.32
CA ILE A 214 -13.56 14.50 -8.24
C ILE A 214 -13.06 15.20 -6.96
N VAL A 215 -13.11 14.50 -5.82
CA VAL A 215 -12.66 15.04 -4.53
C VAL A 215 -11.16 15.40 -4.58
N MET A 216 -10.35 14.53 -5.20
CA MET A 216 -8.92 14.72 -5.39
C MET A 216 -8.58 15.99 -6.18
N GLN A 217 -9.39 16.37 -7.16
CA GLN A 217 -9.17 17.57 -7.96
C GLN A 217 -9.67 18.84 -7.28
N ASN A 218 -10.81 18.77 -6.59
CA ASN A 218 -11.48 19.95 -6.05
C ASN A 218 -11.01 20.37 -4.66
N TRP A 219 -10.45 19.45 -3.86
CA TRP A 219 -9.96 19.74 -2.50
C TRP A 219 -8.47 19.41 -2.31
N PRO A 220 -7.56 20.22 -2.88
CA PRO A 220 -6.12 19.95 -2.86
C PRO A 220 -5.46 20.12 -1.48
N HIS A 221 -6.11 20.82 -0.55
CA HIS A 221 -5.56 21.15 0.78
C HIS A 221 -6.13 20.30 1.93
N LEU A 222 -6.69 19.13 1.63
CA LEU A 222 -7.13 18.21 2.67
C LEU A 222 -5.96 17.90 3.62
N THR A 223 -6.15 18.13 4.91
CA THR A 223 -5.26 17.62 5.95
C THR A 223 -5.31 16.09 5.96
N ASP A 224 -4.18 15.44 6.26
CA ASP A 224 -4.07 13.98 6.38
C ASP A 224 -4.52 13.21 5.12
N GLN A 225 -4.08 13.69 3.95
CA GLN A 225 -4.46 13.13 2.64
C GLN A 225 -4.28 11.62 2.57
N TYR A 226 -3.12 11.12 2.99
CA TYR A 226 -2.81 9.70 2.92
C TYR A 226 -3.80 8.84 3.72
N LEU A 227 -4.20 9.27 4.92
CA LEU A 227 -5.16 8.53 5.75
C LEU A 227 -6.56 8.50 5.11
N LYS A 228 -7.04 9.65 4.63
CA LYS A 228 -8.37 9.78 4.01
C LYS A 228 -8.46 8.97 2.72
N TYR A 229 -7.46 9.08 1.85
CA TYR A 229 -7.44 8.33 0.59
C TYR A 229 -7.20 6.85 0.82
N SER A 230 -6.41 6.44 1.81
CA SER A 230 -6.29 5.03 2.19
C SER A 230 -7.61 4.47 2.72
N SER A 231 -8.39 5.26 3.47
CA SER A 231 -9.73 4.85 3.94
C SER A 231 -10.68 4.62 2.76
N TRP A 232 -10.64 5.50 1.76
CA TRP A 232 -11.42 5.36 0.55
C TRP A 232 -10.98 4.15 -0.28
N GLN A 233 -9.66 3.96 -0.42
CA GLN A 233 -9.05 2.82 -1.08
C GLN A 233 -9.52 1.50 -0.45
N LEU A 234 -9.55 1.42 0.89
CA LEU A 234 -10.03 0.24 1.61
C LEU A 234 -11.45 -0.13 1.18
N ILE A 235 -12.39 0.82 1.20
CA ILE A 235 -13.77 0.55 0.82
C ILE A 235 -13.86 0.08 -0.63
N VAL A 236 -13.13 0.74 -1.54
CA VAL A 236 -13.09 0.36 -2.96
C VAL A 236 -12.52 -1.06 -3.12
N VAL A 237 -11.42 -1.38 -2.47
CA VAL A 237 -10.81 -2.72 -2.52
C VAL A 237 -11.78 -3.77 -1.99
N LEU A 238 -12.43 -3.54 -0.84
CA LEU A 238 -13.42 -4.47 -0.31
C LEU A 238 -14.55 -4.71 -1.33
N LEU A 239 -15.09 -3.66 -1.94
CA LEU A 239 -16.19 -3.78 -2.91
C LEU A 239 -15.79 -4.47 -4.23
N ILE A 240 -14.55 -4.35 -4.67
CA ILE A 240 -14.07 -5.02 -5.89
C ILE A 240 -14.00 -6.54 -5.69
N TYR A 241 -13.52 -6.97 -4.53
CA TYR A 241 -13.17 -8.37 -4.26
C TYR A 241 -14.24 -9.13 -3.44
N LEU A 242 -15.32 -8.46 -3.03
CA LEU A 242 -16.56 -9.04 -2.47
C LEU A 242 -17.50 -9.47 -3.59
#